data_AF-A0A915N593-F1
#
_entry.id   AF-A0A915N593-F1
#
_cell.length_a   1.000
_cell.length_b   1.000
_cell.length_c   1.000
_cell.angle_alpha   90.00
_cell.angle_beta   90.00
_cell.angle_gamma   90.00
#
_symmetry.space_group_name_H-M   'P 1'
#
loop_
_entity.id
_entity.type
_entity.pdbx_description
1 polymer ?
#
loop_
_entity_poly.entity_id
_entity_poly.type
_entity_poly.pdbx_seq_one_letter_code
_entity_poly.pdbx_strand_id
1 'polypeptide(L)'
;MLCRTLHTKCRDSTKPYLRSRVYRIPVKDDQVPWDSGECSYSPKDYTAKTVYGKTWADHEDPCIYTFNQVDDDGINRLSFNGIYSLDSTGRPLNPFGRTGLRGRGVLGKWGPNHAADAIVSRYIIGENGRKILQFVAIVRNDTEDLAIPGGMIDPGEDAREAAIREFHEEALSNNVLDEKLSSIWKNGKTVYQGYVDDPRNTDNSWMETSCFNFHDTTGNLLKDLNLKAGSDAKFAKWITVENGLKLYASHTYLVDNLPYNTSVHELRRLFDRYGDIGDVYIPRDRYNNQSRGFGFVRFYSRKDADYACSRADGKQMNGRELRVSIAKYRRPLDEGRDRDSRCHLMVVKVLIRSIELAVYEREPWAV
;
A
#
# COMPACT_ATOMS: atom_id res chain seq x y z
N MET A 1 -1.58 -4.12 22.86
CA MET A 1 -2.37 -3.66 21.69
C MET A 1 -1.40 -3.12 20.66
N LEU A 2 -1.29 -3.77 19.49
CA LEU A 2 -0.58 -3.22 18.34
C LEU A 2 -1.29 -1.92 17.92
N CYS A 3 -0.55 -0.82 17.82
CA CYS A 3 -1.07 0.47 17.36
C CYS A 3 -1.40 0.33 15.86
N ARG A 4 -2.67 0.05 15.53
CA ARG A 4 -3.12 0.03 14.12
C ARG A 4 -3.02 1.46 13.57
N THR A 5 -2.24 1.67 12.51
CA THR A 5 -2.16 2.96 11.82
C THR A 5 -3.55 3.36 11.33
N LEU A 6 -4.02 4.54 11.74
CA LEU A 6 -5.32 5.05 11.30
C LEU A 6 -5.29 5.39 9.81
N HIS A 7 -6.31 4.98 9.08
CA HIS A 7 -6.57 5.40 7.70
C HIS A 7 -6.81 6.93 7.63
N THR A 8 -6.38 7.60 6.56
CA THR A 8 -6.63 9.04 6.34
C THR A 8 -7.15 9.40 4.97
N LYS A 9 -6.78 8.66 3.92
CA LYS A 9 -7.26 9.01 2.58
C LYS A 9 -8.77 8.94 2.52
N CYS A 10 -9.33 7.88 3.11
CA CYS A 10 -10.77 7.72 3.26
C CYS A 10 -11.42 8.60 4.33
N ARG A 11 -10.68 9.52 4.98
CA ARG A 11 -11.24 10.51 5.92
C ARG A 11 -11.02 11.95 5.46
N ASP A 12 -10.51 12.15 4.24
CA ASP A 12 -10.34 13.49 3.69
C ASP A 12 -11.69 14.17 3.49
N SER A 13 -12.00 15.09 4.41
CA SER A 13 -13.23 15.89 4.42
C SER A 13 -13.02 17.27 3.76
N THR A 14 -11.80 17.57 3.29
CA THR A 14 -11.49 18.85 2.62
C THR A 14 -11.92 18.86 1.16
N LYS A 15 -12.13 17.68 0.56
CA LYS A 15 -12.61 17.48 -0.81
C LYS A 15 -13.87 16.62 -0.83
N PRO A 16 -14.73 16.76 -1.86
CA PRO A 16 -15.91 15.91 -1.98
C PRO A 16 -15.49 14.46 -2.28
N TYR A 17 -16.31 13.53 -1.81
CA TYR A 17 -16.22 12.11 -2.14
C TYR A 17 -16.27 11.90 -3.66
N LEU A 18 -15.65 10.80 -4.10
CA LEU A 18 -15.36 10.53 -5.48
C LEU A 18 -16.59 10.67 -6.41
N ARG A 19 -16.46 11.54 -7.43
CA ARG A 19 -17.41 11.87 -8.52
C ARG A 19 -18.73 12.42 -8.00
N SER A 20 -18.68 13.09 -6.86
CA SER A 20 -19.87 13.56 -6.16
C SER A 20 -19.72 15.01 -5.69
N ARG A 21 -20.80 15.53 -5.11
CA ARG A 21 -20.81 16.76 -4.30
C ARG A 21 -20.98 16.44 -2.81
N VAL A 22 -20.80 15.19 -2.42
CA VAL A 22 -21.00 14.70 -1.05
C VAL A 22 -19.69 14.84 -0.29
N TYR A 23 -19.74 15.37 0.92
CA TYR A 23 -18.58 15.48 1.80
C TYR A 23 -18.71 14.50 2.96
N ARG A 24 -17.57 13.98 3.40
CA ARG A 24 -17.45 13.21 4.64
C ARG A 24 -17.64 14.16 5.82
N ILE A 25 -18.27 13.68 6.89
CA ILE A 25 -18.18 14.41 8.17
C ILE A 25 -16.75 14.25 8.71
N PRO A 26 -16.16 15.29 9.35
CA PRO A 26 -14.85 15.16 9.96
C PRO A 26 -14.86 14.09 11.06
N VAL A 27 -13.87 13.19 11.04
CA VAL A 27 -13.64 12.18 12.07
C VAL A 27 -12.24 12.38 12.61
N LYS A 28 -12.12 12.77 13.88
CA LYS A 28 -10.81 12.93 14.55
C LYS A 28 -10.20 11.55 14.83
N ASP A 29 -8.88 11.51 15.01
CA ASP A 29 -8.15 10.25 15.18
C ASP A 29 -8.62 9.41 16.38
N ASP A 30 -9.01 10.06 17.48
CA ASP A 30 -9.59 9.44 18.68
C ASP A 30 -11.02 8.93 18.47
N GLN A 31 -11.72 9.42 17.43
CA GLN A 31 -13.07 9.00 17.07
C GLN A 31 -13.10 7.90 16.00
N VAL A 32 -11.95 7.54 15.41
CA VAL A 32 -11.90 6.53 14.35
C VAL A 32 -12.35 5.14 14.83
N PRO A 33 -11.85 4.60 15.96
CA PRO A 33 -12.22 3.26 16.41
C PRO A 33 -13.72 3.17 16.73
N TRP A 34 -14.40 2.12 16.27
CA TRP A 34 -15.84 1.96 16.47
C TRP A 34 -16.27 1.98 17.94
N ASP A 35 -15.40 1.54 18.84
CA ASP A 35 -15.58 1.49 20.30
C ASP A 35 -15.22 2.79 21.03
N SER A 36 -14.97 3.91 20.33
CA SER A 36 -14.57 5.19 20.92
C SER A 36 -15.64 5.88 21.79
N GLY A 37 -16.85 5.31 21.91
CA GLY A 37 -17.96 5.91 22.66
C GLY A 37 -18.62 7.13 21.99
N GLU A 38 -18.35 7.37 20.70
CA GLU A 38 -18.93 8.50 19.95
C GLU A 38 -20.42 8.27 19.65
N CYS A 39 -21.29 8.83 20.49
CA CYS A 39 -22.74 8.69 20.37
C CYS A 39 -23.37 9.58 19.30
N SER A 40 -22.67 10.61 18.80
CA SER A 40 -23.23 11.57 17.83
C SER A 40 -22.89 11.27 16.36
N TYR A 41 -22.16 10.18 16.10
CA TYR A 41 -21.70 9.82 14.76
C TYR A 41 -22.86 9.48 13.81
N SER A 42 -23.20 10.40 12.92
CA SER A 42 -24.28 10.27 11.94
C SER A 42 -23.85 10.78 10.56
N PRO A 43 -22.94 10.09 9.88
CA PRO A 43 -22.52 10.45 8.52
C PRO A 43 -23.65 10.25 7.51
N LYS A 44 -23.58 11.00 6.41
CA LYS A 44 -24.51 10.83 5.29
C LYS A 44 -24.34 9.44 4.65
N ASP A 45 -25.47 8.85 4.25
CA ASP A 45 -25.48 7.66 3.40
C ASP A 45 -25.31 8.07 1.92
N TYR A 46 -24.35 7.45 1.23
CA TYR A 46 -24.08 7.71 -0.17
C TYR A 46 -23.62 6.45 -0.91
N THR A 47 -24.34 6.09 -1.96
CA THR A 47 -23.92 5.19 -3.03
C THR A 47 -24.10 5.94 -4.36
N ALA A 48 -23.10 5.87 -5.24
CA ALA A 48 -23.11 6.58 -6.51
C ALA A 48 -24.16 5.97 -7.46
N LYS A 49 -24.85 6.82 -8.22
CA LYS A 49 -25.90 6.38 -9.17
C LYS A 49 -25.42 5.32 -10.16
N THR A 50 -24.14 5.36 -10.53
CA THR A 50 -23.50 4.42 -11.45
C THR A 50 -23.32 3.01 -10.89
N VAL A 51 -23.45 2.82 -9.56
CA VAL A 51 -23.35 1.51 -8.90
C VAL A 51 -24.68 0.74 -8.98
N TYR A 52 -25.81 1.45 -8.99
CA TYR A 52 -27.12 0.82 -8.94
C TYR A 52 -27.42 -0.01 -10.20
N GLY A 53 -27.90 -1.24 -9.99
CA GLY A 53 -28.37 -2.11 -11.07
C GLY A 53 -27.25 -2.69 -11.95
N LYS A 54 -25.99 -2.57 -11.55
CA LYS A 54 -24.86 -3.16 -12.27
C LYS A 54 -24.65 -4.61 -11.84
N THR A 55 -24.27 -5.46 -12.80
CA THR A 55 -23.98 -6.89 -12.55
C THR A 55 -22.81 -7.10 -11.58
N TRP A 56 -21.84 -6.19 -11.58
CA TRP A 56 -20.70 -6.22 -10.66
C TRP A 56 -21.03 -5.65 -9.27
N ALA A 57 -22.20 -5.01 -9.08
CA ALA A 57 -22.58 -4.37 -7.82
C ALA A 57 -23.63 -5.18 -7.06
N ASP A 58 -23.54 -5.13 -5.73
CA ASP A 58 -24.54 -5.74 -4.86
C ASP A 58 -25.90 -5.02 -4.93
N HIS A 59 -26.95 -5.71 -4.49
CA HIS A 59 -28.23 -5.10 -4.17
C HIS A 59 -28.10 -4.15 -2.96
N GLU A 60 -29.02 -3.19 -2.83
CA GLU A 60 -28.99 -2.21 -1.74
C GLU A 60 -29.37 -2.81 -0.38
N ASP A 61 -30.21 -3.84 -0.37
CA ASP A 61 -30.56 -4.58 0.83
C ASP A 61 -29.40 -5.50 1.24
N PRO A 62 -28.66 -5.20 2.32
CA PRO A 62 -27.53 -6.01 2.76
C PRO A 62 -27.98 -7.35 3.37
N CYS A 63 -29.24 -7.46 3.81
CA CYS A 63 -29.75 -8.63 4.53
C CYS A 63 -29.91 -9.87 3.63
N ILE A 64 -29.81 -9.71 2.31
CA ILE A 64 -29.83 -10.83 1.38
C ILE A 64 -28.49 -11.59 1.36
N TYR A 65 -27.43 -11.01 1.93
CA TYR A 65 -26.09 -11.58 1.93
C TYR A 65 -25.73 -12.17 3.29
N THR A 66 -24.97 -13.25 3.26
CA THR A 66 -24.27 -13.75 4.45
C THR A 66 -22.82 -13.30 4.38
N PHE A 67 -22.44 -12.38 5.27
CA PHE A 67 -21.10 -11.79 5.29
C PHE A 67 -20.06 -12.68 5.97
N ASN A 68 -18.77 -12.36 5.79
CA ASN A 68 -17.61 -13.12 6.30
C ASN A 68 -17.52 -14.57 5.76
N GLN A 69 -17.91 -14.77 4.51
CA GLN A 69 -17.76 -16.04 3.78
C GLN A 69 -17.58 -15.79 2.28
N VAL A 70 -17.45 -16.85 1.49
CA VAL A 70 -17.54 -16.79 0.03
C VAL A 70 -18.97 -17.16 -0.35
N ASP A 71 -19.61 -16.35 -1.19
CA ASP A 71 -20.96 -16.62 -1.71
C ASP A 71 -20.93 -17.75 -2.73
N ASP A 72 -22.10 -18.37 -2.99
CA ASP A 72 -22.24 -19.48 -3.95
C ASP A 72 -21.87 -19.08 -5.40
N ASP A 73 -21.97 -17.79 -5.74
CA ASP A 73 -21.59 -17.23 -7.03
C ASP A 73 -20.10 -16.85 -7.13
N GLY A 74 -19.31 -17.18 -6.10
CA GLY A 74 -17.87 -16.94 -6.06
C GLY A 74 -17.47 -15.53 -5.59
N ILE A 75 -18.43 -14.68 -5.18
CA ILE A 75 -18.08 -13.40 -4.55
C ILE A 75 -17.43 -13.66 -3.19
N ASN A 76 -16.16 -13.32 -3.07
CA ASN A 76 -15.43 -13.41 -1.81
C ASN A 76 -15.79 -12.22 -0.90
N ARG A 77 -16.47 -12.48 0.23
CA ARG A 77 -16.76 -11.48 1.26
C ARG A 77 -15.87 -11.65 2.50
N LEU A 78 -14.82 -12.47 2.46
CA LEU A 78 -13.87 -12.60 3.56
C LEU A 78 -12.89 -11.42 3.55
N SER A 79 -12.59 -10.85 4.72
CA SER A 79 -11.51 -9.86 4.83
C SER A 79 -10.20 -10.52 5.22
N PHE A 80 -9.10 -10.06 4.64
CA PHE A 80 -7.75 -10.40 5.07
C PHE A 80 -7.43 -9.91 6.50
N ASN A 81 -8.27 -9.03 7.05
CA ASN A 81 -8.13 -8.46 8.38
C ASN A 81 -8.96 -9.20 9.46
N GLY A 82 -9.51 -10.36 9.10
CA GLY A 82 -10.34 -11.19 9.97
C GLY A 82 -11.83 -10.87 9.87
N ILE A 83 -12.61 -11.40 10.81
CA ILE A 83 -14.06 -11.21 10.83
C ILE A 83 -14.39 -9.74 11.10
N TYR A 84 -15.14 -9.11 10.19
CA TYR A 84 -15.68 -7.77 10.39
C TYR A 84 -17.08 -7.82 10.97
N SER A 85 -17.40 -6.83 11.80
CA SER A 85 -18.72 -6.69 12.42
C SER A 85 -19.75 -6.13 11.45
N LEU A 86 -21.03 -6.31 11.79
CA LEU A 86 -22.15 -5.68 11.10
C LEU A 86 -22.75 -4.57 11.97
N ASP A 87 -23.27 -3.52 11.34
CA ASP A 87 -24.06 -2.49 12.02
C ASP A 87 -25.50 -2.97 12.29
N SER A 88 -26.30 -2.16 12.99
CA SER A 88 -27.68 -2.50 13.33
C SER A 88 -28.61 -2.62 12.11
N THR A 89 -28.15 -2.23 10.92
CA THR A 89 -28.87 -2.37 9.64
C THR A 89 -28.39 -3.58 8.84
N GLY A 90 -27.54 -4.43 9.42
CA GLY A 90 -26.99 -5.61 8.77
C GLY A 90 -25.84 -5.33 7.80
N ARG A 91 -25.32 -4.09 7.75
CA ARG A 91 -24.24 -3.72 6.82
C ARG A 91 -22.88 -3.97 7.44
N PRO A 92 -21.86 -4.37 6.66
CA PRO A 92 -20.49 -4.46 7.15
C PRO A 92 -19.99 -3.16 7.77
N LEU A 93 -19.16 -3.26 8.80
CA LEU A 93 -18.42 -2.15 9.39
C LEU A 93 -16.94 -2.27 9.01
N ASN A 94 -16.40 -1.20 8.45
CA ASN A 94 -15.01 -1.11 8.03
C ASN A 94 -14.05 -1.46 9.19
N PRO A 95 -13.18 -2.47 9.04
CA PRO A 95 -12.37 -2.99 10.14
C PRO A 95 -11.29 -2.01 10.65
N PHE A 96 -11.08 -0.90 9.93
CA PHE A 96 -10.16 0.19 10.30
C PHE A 96 -10.85 1.40 10.92
N GLY A 97 -12.18 1.39 11.04
CA GLY A 97 -12.94 2.39 11.77
C GLY A 97 -13.78 3.32 10.89
N ARG A 98 -14.25 4.39 11.52
CA ARG A 98 -15.13 5.42 10.94
C ARG A 98 -14.42 6.21 9.85
N THR A 99 -15.09 6.37 8.72
CA THR A 99 -14.60 7.13 7.55
C THR A 99 -15.31 8.47 7.35
N GLY A 100 -16.39 8.73 8.09
CA GLY A 100 -17.24 9.91 7.94
C GLY A 100 -18.25 9.81 6.80
N LEU A 101 -18.47 8.63 6.21
CA LEU A 101 -19.44 8.39 5.14
C LEU A 101 -20.00 6.96 5.20
N ARG A 102 -21.33 6.81 5.11
CA ARG A 102 -22.01 5.50 5.02
C ARG A 102 -22.41 5.18 3.57
N GLY A 103 -22.88 3.96 3.35
CA GLY A 103 -23.21 3.45 2.01
C GLY A 103 -21.99 2.87 1.31
N ARG A 104 -22.08 2.56 0.02
CA ARG A 104 -20.97 1.94 -0.74
C ARG A 104 -20.09 2.95 -1.46
N GLY A 105 -20.53 4.19 -1.55
CA GLY A 105 -19.86 5.20 -2.34
C GLY A 105 -19.79 4.77 -3.82
N VAL A 106 -18.59 4.63 -4.38
CA VAL A 106 -18.41 4.12 -5.76
C VAL A 106 -18.11 2.62 -5.84
N LEU A 107 -18.01 1.93 -4.70
CA LEU A 107 -17.66 0.51 -4.67
C LEU A 107 -18.89 -0.38 -4.92
N GLY A 108 -18.66 -1.54 -5.53
CA GLY A 108 -19.74 -2.44 -5.92
C GLY A 108 -20.26 -3.28 -4.78
N LYS A 109 -19.36 -3.76 -3.92
CA LYS A 109 -19.69 -4.74 -2.88
C LYS A 109 -19.87 -4.08 -1.52
N TRP A 110 -20.82 -4.58 -0.74
CA TRP A 110 -20.82 -4.34 0.70
C TRP A 110 -19.64 -5.10 1.34
N GLY A 111 -18.90 -4.44 2.22
CA GLY A 111 -17.71 -5.01 2.85
C GLY A 111 -16.45 -4.90 1.97
N PRO A 112 -15.57 -5.93 1.94
CA PRO A 112 -14.34 -5.87 1.17
C PRO A 112 -14.61 -5.93 -0.34
N ASN A 113 -13.89 -5.11 -1.10
CA ASN A 113 -13.81 -5.12 -2.55
C ASN A 113 -12.38 -5.51 -2.90
N HIS A 114 -12.22 -6.71 -3.46
CA HIS A 114 -10.90 -7.29 -3.66
C HIS A 114 -10.29 -6.91 -5.01
N ALA A 115 -9.05 -6.46 -4.95
CA ALA A 115 -8.21 -6.20 -6.09
C ALA A 115 -6.95 -7.08 -6.09
N ALA A 116 -6.24 -7.07 -7.21
CA ALA A 116 -4.98 -7.76 -7.37
C ALA A 116 -3.97 -6.88 -8.12
N ASP A 117 -2.73 -6.86 -7.64
CA ASP A 117 -1.65 -6.01 -8.16
C ASP A 117 -0.43 -6.85 -8.57
N ALA A 118 0.13 -6.58 -9.75
CA ALA A 118 1.30 -7.29 -10.27
C ALA A 118 2.54 -6.40 -10.35
N ILE A 119 3.50 -6.69 -9.48
CA ILE A 119 4.84 -6.11 -9.55
C ILE A 119 5.72 -7.00 -10.40
N VAL A 120 5.91 -6.63 -11.65
CA VAL A 120 6.85 -7.30 -12.54
C VAL A 120 8.20 -6.61 -12.45
N SER A 121 9.21 -7.30 -11.94
CA SER A 121 10.50 -6.69 -11.57
C SER A 121 11.72 -7.43 -12.14
N ARG A 122 12.78 -6.67 -12.43
CA ARG A 122 14.07 -7.21 -12.94
C ARG A 122 15.25 -6.44 -12.35
N TYR A 123 16.41 -7.08 -12.31
CA TYR A 123 17.67 -6.37 -12.13
C TYR A 123 18.30 -6.01 -13.48
N ILE A 124 18.78 -4.78 -13.60
CA ILE A 124 19.69 -4.37 -14.67
C ILE A 124 21.07 -4.08 -14.08
N ILE A 125 22.12 -4.14 -14.90
CA ILE A 125 23.49 -3.79 -14.49
C ILE A 125 23.73 -2.33 -14.88
N GLY A 126 23.99 -1.47 -13.89
CA GLY A 126 24.35 -0.07 -14.10
C GLY A 126 25.79 0.10 -14.60
N GLU A 127 26.14 1.32 -15.02
CA GLU A 127 27.47 1.65 -15.58
C GLU A 127 28.64 1.33 -14.64
N ASN A 128 28.39 1.38 -13.32
CA ASN A 128 29.37 1.02 -12.28
C ASN A 128 29.36 -0.47 -11.90
N GLY A 129 28.70 -1.32 -12.68
CA GLY A 129 28.55 -2.75 -12.42
C GLY A 129 27.56 -3.11 -11.30
N ARG A 130 26.87 -2.13 -10.70
CA ARG A 130 25.90 -2.39 -9.63
C ARG A 130 24.57 -2.90 -10.19
N LYS A 131 23.96 -3.87 -9.50
CA LYS A 131 22.57 -4.28 -9.75
C LYS A 131 21.62 -3.14 -9.38
N ILE A 132 20.76 -2.77 -10.32
CA ILE A 132 19.73 -1.74 -10.17
C ILE A 132 18.39 -2.43 -10.36
N LEU A 133 17.51 -2.31 -9.37
CA LEU A 133 16.16 -2.88 -9.45
C LEU A 133 15.28 -1.98 -10.32
N GLN A 134 14.54 -2.59 -11.25
CA GLN A 134 13.45 -1.95 -11.97
C GLN A 134 12.16 -2.73 -11.77
N PHE A 135 11.03 -2.03 -11.88
CA PHE A 135 9.72 -2.66 -11.97
C PHE A 135 8.89 -1.95 -13.03
N VAL A 136 7.86 -2.62 -13.54
CA VAL A 136 6.92 -2.03 -14.49
C VAL A 136 5.87 -1.23 -13.72
N ALA A 137 5.68 0.02 -14.12
CA ALA A 137 4.56 0.85 -13.69
C ALA A 137 3.76 1.32 -14.90
N ILE A 138 2.48 1.58 -14.67
CA ILE A 138 1.64 2.31 -15.61
C ILE A 138 1.48 3.75 -15.16
N VAL A 139 1.20 4.63 -16.11
CA VAL A 139 0.64 5.94 -15.83
C VAL A 139 -0.83 5.87 -16.17
N ARG A 140 -1.71 6.12 -15.20
CA ARG A 140 -3.14 6.03 -15.42
C ARG A 140 -3.61 7.10 -16.40
N ASN A 141 -4.62 6.78 -17.23
CA ASN A 141 -5.18 7.73 -18.20
C ASN A 141 -5.93 8.90 -17.56
N ASP A 142 -6.45 8.73 -16.36
CA ASP A 142 -7.33 9.68 -15.67
C ASP A 142 -6.57 10.68 -14.79
N THR A 143 -5.62 10.21 -13.96
CA THR A 143 -4.89 11.04 -13.00
C THR A 143 -3.49 11.40 -13.46
N GLU A 144 -2.97 10.70 -14.46
CA GLU A 144 -1.56 10.74 -14.87
C GLU A 144 -0.58 10.34 -13.75
N ASP A 145 -1.06 9.70 -12.69
CA ASP A 145 -0.23 9.17 -11.63
C ASP A 145 0.41 7.83 -12.01
N LEU A 146 1.57 7.57 -11.43
CA LEU A 146 2.24 6.27 -11.53
C LEU A 146 1.54 5.25 -10.61
N ALA A 147 1.09 4.14 -11.19
CA ALA A 147 0.43 3.03 -10.51
C ALA A 147 1.11 1.68 -10.81
N ILE A 148 0.93 0.71 -9.92
CA ILE A 148 1.24 -0.69 -10.19
C ILE A 148 0.12 -1.21 -11.10
N PRO A 149 0.43 -2.01 -12.12
CA PRO A 149 -0.60 -2.62 -12.93
C PRO A 149 -1.47 -3.57 -12.09
N GLY A 150 -2.77 -3.35 -12.07
CA GLY A 150 -3.68 -4.04 -11.18
C GLY A 150 -5.12 -3.59 -11.30
N GLY A 151 -6.03 -4.45 -10.86
CA GLY A 151 -7.46 -4.25 -11.04
C GLY A 151 -8.30 -5.12 -10.13
N MET A 152 -9.61 -5.15 -10.38
CA MET A 152 -10.57 -5.86 -9.53
C MET A 152 -10.50 -7.36 -9.81
N ILE A 153 -10.69 -8.16 -8.77
CA ILE A 153 -10.82 -9.61 -8.91
C ILE A 153 -12.26 -9.94 -9.32
N ASP A 154 -12.42 -10.69 -10.40
CA ASP A 154 -13.73 -11.16 -10.84
C ASP A 154 -14.30 -12.24 -9.91
N PRO A 155 -15.64 -12.41 -9.84
CA PRO A 155 -16.25 -13.47 -9.04
C PRO A 155 -15.68 -14.85 -9.37
N GLY A 156 -15.19 -15.56 -8.34
CA GLY A 156 -14.56 -16.88 -8.48
C GLY A 156 -13.14 -16.88 -9.07
N GLU A 157 -12.57 -15.74 -9.43
CA GLU A 157 -11.21 -15.63 -9.97
C GLU A 157 -10.15 -15.78 -8.86
N ASP A 158 -9.06 -16.50 -9.16
CA ASP A 158 -7.90 -16.55 -8.26
C ASP A 158 -7.14 -15.22 -8.30
N ALA A 159 -6.79 -14.69 -7.12
CA ALA A 159 -6.16 -13.37 -7.00
C ALA A 159 -4.83 -13.25 -7.76
N ARG A 160 -4.06 -14.33 -7.90
CA ARG A 160 -2.81 -14.30 -8.65
C ARG A 160 -3.07 -14.27 -10.15
N GLU A 161 -4.03 -15.04 -10.62
CA GLU A 161 -4.43 -15.04 -12.03
C GLU A 161 -5.02 -13.68 -12.42
N ALA A 162 -5.80 -13.05 -11.52
CA ALA A 162 -6.26 -11.67 -11.68
C ALA A 162 -5.08 -10.70 -11.82
N ALA A 163 -4.08 -10.75 -10.94
CA ALA A 163 -2.89 -9.90 -11.04
C ALA A 163 -2.16 -10.06 -12.38
N ILE A 164 -2.05 -11.31 -12.87
CA ILE A 164 -1.43 -11.61 -14.16
C ILE A 164 -2.28 -11.02 -15.30
N ARG A 165 -3.59 -11.28 -15.31
CA ARG A 165 -4.54 -10.75 -16.30
C ARG A 165 -4.44 -9.23 -16.39
N GLU A 166 -4.53 -8.54 -15.26
CA GLU A 166 -4.44 -7.07 -15.18
C GLU A 166 -3.10 -6.54 -15.71
N PHE A 167 -1.99 -7.22 -15.39
CA PHE A 167 -0.69 -6.87 -15.97
C PHE A 167 -0.68 -6.98 -17.49
N HIS A 168 -1.27 -8.04 -18.04
CA HIS A 168 -1.37 -8.25 -19.48
C HIS A 168 -2.22 -7.19 -20.16
N GLU A 169 -3.35 -6.84 -19.55
CA GLU A 169 -4.27 -5.82 -20.04
C GLU A 169 -3.63 -4.43 -20.01
N GLU A 170 -3.10 -4.02 -18.86
CA GLU A 170 -2.64 -2.65 -18.63
C GLU A 170 -1.22 -2.36 -19.14
N ALA A 171 -0.33 -3.35 -19.15
CA ALA A 171 1.09 -3.16 -19.48
C ALA A 171 1.57 -3.84 -20.77
N LEU A 172 0.78 -4.77 -21.34
CA LEU A 172 1.17 -5.54 -22.55
C LEU A 172 0.14 -5.50 -23.70
N SER A 173 -0.99 -4.78 -23.56
CA SER A 173 -2.10 -4.76 -24.52
C SER A 173 -2.54 -6.15 -25.00
N ASN A 174 -2.56 -7.16 -24.13
CA ASN A 174 -2.95 -8.55 -24.43
C ASN A 174 -2.10 -9.28 -25.50
N ASN A 175 -0.95 -8.74 -25.90
CA ASN A 175 -0.19 -9.24 -27.05
C ASN A 175 0.82 -10.36 -26.74
N VAL A 176 0.89 -10.86 -25.51
CA VAL A 176 2.02 -11.70 -25.08
C VAL A 176 1.53 -12.91 -24.27
N LEU A 177 1.04 -13.95 -24.94
CA LEU A 177 1.09 -15.32 -24.39
C LEU A 177 2.49 -15.88 -24.66
N ASP A 178 3.52 -15.28 -24.06
CA ASP A 178 4.89 -15.75 -24.25
C ASP A 178 5.20 -16.83 -23.20
N GLU A 179 5.35 -18.07 -23.67
CA GLU A 179 5.78 -19.21 -22.85
C GLU A 179 7.06 -18.91 -22.05
N LYS A 180 7.91 -17.98 -22.51
CA LYS A 180 9.11 -17.52 -21.79
C LYS A 180 8.78 -16.89 -20.43
N LEU A 181 7.64 -16.19 -20.32
CA LEU A 181 7.22 -15.53 -19.08
C LEU A 181 6.51 -16.49 -18.12
N SER A 182 6.10 -17.67 -18.59
CA SER A 182 5.39 -18.67 -17.76
C SER A 182 6.16 -19.04 -16.48
N SER A 183 7.49 -19.08 -16.56
CA SER A 183 8.35 -19.35 -15.41
C SER A 183 8.32 -18.21 -14.37
N ILE A 184 8.19 -16.96 -14.81
CA ILE A 184 8.06 -15.79 -13.93
C ILE A 184 6.70 -15.83 -13.24
N TRP A 185 5.63 -16.05 -14.02
CA TRP A 185 4.27 -16.14 -13.50
C TRP A 185 4.15 -17.25 -12.46
N LYS A 186 4.69 -18.44 -12.72
CA LYS A 186 4.70 -19.57 -11.77
C LYS A 186 5.48 -19.31 -10.47
N ASN A 187 6.43 -18.38 -10.47
CA ASN A 187 7.28 -18.09 -9.31
C ASN A 187 6.91 -16.79 -8.58
N GLY A 188 5.76 -16.17 -8.91
CA GLY A 188 5.25 -14.99 -8.23
C GLY A 188 5.12 -15.18 -6.71
N LYS A 189 5.56 -14.19 -5.93
CA LYS A 189 5.51 -14.20 -4.47
C LYS A 189 4.53 -13.16 -3.95
N THR A 190 3.64 -13.55 -3.05
CA THR A 190 2.78 -12.61 -2.32
C THR A 190 3.63 -11.64 -1.51
N VAL A 191 3.37 -10.35 -1.69
CA VAL A 191 4.09 -9.29 -1.00
C VAL A 191 3.20 -8.58 0.02
N TYR A 192 1.92 -8.39 -0.33
CA TYR A 192 0.93 -7.78 0.55
C TYR A 192 -0.45 -8.39 0.31
N GLN A 193 -1.22 -8.59 1.38
CA GLN A 193 -2.64 -8.90 1.34
C GLN A 193 -3.29 -8.14 2.49
N GLY A 194 -4.34 -7.37 2.22
CA GLY A 194 -4.96 -6.59 3.28
C GLY A 194 -5.69 -5.33 2.84
N TYR A 195 -6.06 -4.55 3.86
CA TYR A 195 -6.79 -3.30 3.73
C TYR A 195 -5.95 -2.18 3.09
N VAL A 196 -6.51 -1.54 2.07
CA VAL A 196 -5.90 -0.37 1.44
C VAL A 196 -6.59 0.89 1.94
N ASP A 197 -5.84 1.85 2.51
CA ASP A 197 -6.37 3.19 2.82
C ASP A 197 -6.63 3.95 1.50
N ASP A 198 -7.84 3.79 0.99
CA ASP A 198 -8.27 4.21 -0.34
C ASP A 198 -9.39 5.27 -0.19
N PRO A 199 -9.33 6.38 -0.95
CA PRO A 199 -10.32 7.46 -0.81
C PRO A 199 -11.76 7.02 -1.12
N ARG A 200 -11.97 5.87 -1.79
CA ARG A 200 -13.28 5.26 -2.04
C ARG A 200 -13.88 4.61 -0.80
N ASN A 201 -13.08 4.20 0.20
CA ASN A 201 -13.58 3.45 1.34
C ASN A 201 -14.62 4.25 2.13
N THR A 202 -15.70 3.60 2.51
CA THR A 202 -16.74 4.13 3.39
C THR A 202 -16.75 3.35 4.70
N ASP A 203 -17.72 3.63 5.56
CA ASP A 203 -17.99 2.85 6.75
C ASP A 203 -18.44 1.42 6.43
N ASN A 204 -19.00 1.20 5.24
CA ASN A 204 -19.68 -0.04 4.88
C ASN A 204 -19.07 -0.78 3.69
N SER A 205 -18.06 -0.21 3.04
CA SER A 205 -17.42 -0.77 1.86
C SER A 205 -15.97 -0.29 1.77
N TRP A 206 -15.02 -1.20 1.56
CA TRP A 206 -13.60 -0.84 1.53
C TRP A 206 -12.81 -1.69 0.55
N MET A 207 -11.64 -1.18 0.18
CA MET A 207 -10.70 -1.87 -0.70
C MET A 207 -9.77 -2.78 0.08
N GLU A 208 -9.57 -3.98 -0.46
CA GLU A 208 -8.47 -4.86 -0.10
C GLU A 208 -7.75 -5.29 -1.37
N THR A 209 -6.44 -5.52 -1.30
CA THR A 209 -5.67 -6.01 -2.44
C THR A 209 -4.84 -7.22 -2.09
N SER A 210 -4.57 -8.06 -3.07
CA SER A 210 -3.48 -9.03 -3.08
C SER A 210 -2.40 -8.59 -4.06
N CYS A 211 -1.25 -8.20 -3.55
CA CYS A 211 -0.12 -7.77 -4.37
C CYS A 211 0.93 -8.88 -4.48
N PHE A 212 1.31 -9.20 -5.72
CA PHE A 212 2.27 -10.24 -6.07
C PHE A 212 3.49 -9.62 -6.76
N ASN A 213 4.66 -10.18 -6.48
CA ASN A 213 5.89 -9.83 -7.17
C ASN A 213 6.37 -10.99 -8.03
N PHE A 214 6.42 -10.71 -9.33
CA PHE A 214 6.83 -11.57 -10.42
C PHE A 214 8.23 -11.12 -10.85
N HIS A 215 9.25 -11.73 -10.25
CA HIS A 215 10.64 -11.29 -10.42
C HIS A 215 11.40 -12.16 -11.42
N ASP A 216 12.05 -11.52 -12.39
CA ASP A 216 13.04 -12.18 -13.25
C ASP A 216 14.38 -12.32 -12.52
N THR A 217 14.63 -13.52 -12.01
CA THR A 217 15.88 -13.88 -11.32
C THR A 217 17.07 -14.06 -12.28
N THR A 218 16.82 -14.21 -13.58
CA THR A 218 17.86 -14.41 -14.59
C THR A 218 18.38 -13.08 -15.17
N GLY A 219 17.54 -12.04 -15.12
CA GLY A 219 17.79 -10.74 -15.74
C GLY A 219 17.68 -10.74 -17.27
N ASN A 220 17.35 -11.87 -17.89
CA ASN A 220 17.29 -12.03 -19.35
C ASN A 220 15.86 -12.20 -19.86
N LEU A 221 14.94 -12.76 -19.07
CA LEU A 221 13.58 -13.07 -19.51
C LEU A 221 12.76 -11.80 -19.77
N LEU A 222 12.97 -10.75 -18.96
CA LEU A 222 12.27 -9.47 -19.10
C LEU A 222 13.08 -8.42 -19.85
N LYS A 223 14.24 -8.78 -20.43
CA LYS A 223 15.16 -7.82 -21.07
C LYS A 223 14.51 -7.12 -22.26
N ASP A 224 13.90 -7.92 -23.15
CA ASP A 224 13.31 -7.47 -24.41
C ASP A 224 11.78 -7.34 -24.33
N LEU A 225 11.22 -7.31 -23.11
CA LEU A 225 9.78 -7.14 -22.91
C LEU A 225 9.34 -5.75 -23.39
N ASN A 226 8.59 -5.72 -24.49
CA ASN A 226 8.02 -4.50 -25.02
C ASN A 226 6.74 -4.14 -24.26
N LEU A 227 6.79 -3.07 -23.48
CA LEU A 227 5.65 -2.57 -22.74
C LEU A 227 4.74 -1.77 -23.67
N LYS A 228 3.45 -2.07 -23.64
CA LYS A 228 2.43 -1.35 -24.40
C LYS A 228 1.23 -1.13 -23.49
N ALA A 229 0.91 0.13 -23.25
CA ALA A 229 -0.20 0.48 -22.39
C ALA A 229 -1.52 -0.09 -22.92
N GLY A 230 -2.34 -0.61 -22.00
CA GLY A 230 -3.71 -1.03 -22.25
C GLY A 230 -4.67 0.13 -22.50
N SER A 231 -5.97 -0.18 -22.52
CA SER A 231 -7.04 0.81 -22.61
C SER A 231 -7.00 1.83 -21.48
N ASP A 232 -6.61 1.42 -20.28
CA ASP A 232 -6.74 2.21 -19.06
C ASP A 232 -5.43 2.90 -18.63
N ALA A 233 -4.34 2.62 -19.34
CA ALA A 233 -3.04 3.25 -19.14
C ALA A 233 -2.68 4.20 -20.28
N LYS A 234 -2.06 5.33 -19.93
CA LYS A 234 -1.52 6.31 -20.89
C LYS A 234 -0.19 5.81 -21.46
N PHE A 235 0.65 5.26 -20.59
CA PHE A 235 1.92 4.62 -20.93
C PHE A 235 2.29 3.59 -19.86
N ALA A 236 2.97 2.52 -20.27
CA ALA A 236 3.62 1.56 -19.38
C ALA A 236 5.14 1.70 -19.53
N LYS A 237 5.87 1.74 -18.41
CA LYS A 237 7.33 1.93 -18.44
C LYS A 237 8.05 1.21 -17.31
N TRP A 238 9.31 0.86 -17.57
CA TRP A 238 10.24 0.44 -16.53
C TRP A 238 10.61 1.63 -15.66
N ILE A 239 10.41 1.48 -14.36
CA ILE A 239 10.77 2.46 -13.34
C ILE A 239 12.00 1.95 -12.59
N THR A 240 13.05 2.75 -12.58
CA THR A 240 14.24 2.49 -11.76
C THR A 240 13.95 2.77 -10.29
N VAL A 241 14.25 1.80 -9.43
CA VAL A 241 14.13 1.95 -7.98
C VAL A 241 15.40 2.65 -7.46
N GLU A 242 15.42 3.98 -7.55
CA GLU A 242 16.54 4.79 -7.07
C GLU A 242 16.35 5.29 -5.64
N ASN A 243 17.46 5.62 -4.97
CA ASN A 243 17.44 6.40 -3.74
C ASN A 243 16.88 7.79 -4.03
N GLY A 244 15.64 8.06 -3.59
CA GLY A 244 15.00 9.35 -3.80
C GLY A 244 14.00 9.39 -4.94
N LEU A 245 13.60 8.24 -5.51
CA LEU A 245 12.34 8.18 -6.25
C LEU A 245 11.27 8.77 -5.32
N LYS A 246 10.65 9.89 -5.73
CA LYS A 246 9.48 10.48 -5.06
C LYS A 246 8.25 9.58 -5.27
N LEU A 247 8.42 8.30 -5.03
CA LEU A 247 7.35 7.43 -4.60
C LEU A 247 7.04 7.88 -3.18
N TYR A 248 5.77 8.04 -2.87
CA TYR A 248 5.27 8.84 -1.75
C TYR A 248 5.63 8.32 -0.33
N ALA A 249 6.63 7.42 -0.19
CA ALA A 249 6.99 6.78 1.07
C ALA A 249 8.48 6.63 1.44
N SER A 250 9.33 7.65 1.29
CA SER A 250 10.62 7.66 2.03
C SER A 250 10.44 8.09 3.50
N HIS A 251 9.84 7.23 4.31
CA HIS A 251 9.56 7.45 5.75
C HIS A 251 10.79 7.17 6.64
N THR A 252 11.96 7.62 6.19
CA THR A 252 13.23 7.43 6.90
C THR A 252 13.60 8.72 7.60
N TYR A 253 13.87 8.63 8.90
CA TYR A 253 14.26 9.76 9.73
C TYR A 253 15.68 9.57 10.22
N LEU A 254 16.43 10.67 10.21
CA LEU A 254 17.74 10.80 10.82
C LEU A 254 17.53 11.09 12.30
N VAL A 255 18.13 10.24 13.15
CA VAL A 255 18.23 10.42 14.60
C VAL A 255 19.67 10.80 14.90
N ASP A 256 19.91 12.08 15.14
CA ASP A 256 21.22 12.66 15.42
C ASP A 256 21.42 12.87 16.93
N ASN A 257 22.67 13.11 17.33
CA ASN A 257 23.12 13.24 18.72
C ASN A 257 22.91 11.99 19.59
N LEU A 258 22.93 10.80 18.96
CA LEU A 258 22.88 9.53 19.68
C LEU A 258 24.13 9.34 20.56
N PRO A 259 23.98 8.75 21.76
CA PRO A 259 25.11 8.20 22.50
C PRO A 259 25.93 7.23 21.64
N TYR A 260 27.25 7.30 21.72
CA TYR A 260 28.14 6.49 20.88
C TYR A 260 28.03 4.97 21.14
N ASN A 261 27.52 4.60 22.32
CA ASN A 261 27.27 3.21 22.71
C ASN A 261 25.85 2.72 22.35
N THR A 262 24.98 3.56 21.75
CA THR A 262 23.62 3.14 21.39
C THR A 262 23.64 1.97 20.42
N SER A 263 22.93 0.91 20.80
CA SER A 263 22.73 -0.27 19.97
C SER A 263 21.51 -0.11 19.05
N VAL A 264 21.50 -0.87 17.96
CA VAL A 264 20.35 -0.95 17.03
C VAL A 264 19.09 -1.41 17.76
N HIS A 265 19.22 -2.33 18.73
CA HIS A 265 18.09 -2.82 19.54
C HIS A 265 17.50 -1.73 20.44
N GLU A 266 18.34 -0.90 21.07
CA GLU A 266 17.86 0.21 21.90
C GLU A 266 17.17 1.27 21.04
N LEU A 267 17.77 1.64 19.91
CA LEU A 267 17.19 2.60 19.00
C LEU A 267 15.86 2.08 18.42
N ARG A 268 15.79 0.80 18.07
CA ARG A 268 14.53 0.16 17.64
C ARG A 268 13.48 0.25 18.75
N ARG A 269 13.77 -0.22 19.96
CA ARG A 269 12.82 -0.17 21.09
C ARG A 269 12.34 1.25 21.39
N LEU A 270 13.21 2.25 21.26
CA LEU A 270 12.84 3.64 21.48
C LEU A 270 11.79 4.13 20.48
N PHE A 271 11.90 3.70 19.22
CA PHE A 271 11.06 4.17 18.12
C PHE A 271 9.87 3.25 17.80
N ASP A 272 9.90 1.99 18.23
CA ASP A 272 8.86 0.97 17.96
C ASP A 272 7.48 1.39 18.49
N ARG A 273 7.48 2.21 19.54
CA ARG A 273 6.28 2.82 20.14
C ARG A 273 5.56 3.83 19.26
N TYR A 274 6.22 4.35 18.22
CA TYR A 274 5.63 5.35 17.32
C TYR A 274 5.04 4.72 16.05
N GLY A 275 5.34 3.44 15.80
CA GLY A 275 4.81 2.68 14.68
C GLY A 275 5.75 1.58 14.21
N ASP A 276 5.29 0.80 13.22
CA ASP A 276 6.02 -0.36 12.75
C ASP A 276 7.32 0.07 12.05
N ILE A 277 8.44 -0.36 12.64
CA ILE A 277 9.75 -0.07 12.09
C ILE A 277 10.08 -1.09 11.00
N GLY A 278 10.40 -0.59 9.82
CA GLY A 278 11.00 -1.36 8.73
C GLY A 278 12.47 -1.61 8.97
N ASP A 279 13.26 -0.56 9.15
CA ASP A 279 14.72 -0.68 9.26
C ASP A 279 15.30 0.27 10.34
N VAL A 280 16.37 -0.16 10.99
CA VAL A 280 17.18 0.67 11.90
C VAL A 280 18.64 0.47 11.58
N TYR A 281 19.33 1.58 11.33
CA TYR A 281 20.73 1.56 10.94
C TYR A 281 21.52 2.61 11.72
N ILE A 282 22.61 2.20 12.37
CA ILE A 282 23.55 3.10 13.03
C ILE A 282 24.88 2.99 12.30
N PRO A 283 25.28 4.00 11.50
CA PRO A 283 26.59 4.05 10.88
C PRO A 283 27.71 3.96 11.92
N ARG A 284 28.71 3.14 11.60
CA ARG A 284 29.93 2.98 12.40
C ARG A 284 31.14 3.35 11.57
N ASP A 285 32.15 3.92 12.22
CA ASP A 285 33.46 4.16 11.64
C ASP A 285 34.12 2.83 11.26
N ARG A 286 34.75 2.77 10.09
CA ARG A 286 35.28 1.52 9.53
C ARG A 286 36.57 1.05 10.21
N TYR A 287 37.31 1.96 10.84
CA TYR A 287 38.62 1.67 11.43
C TYR A 287 38.50 1.30 12.91
N ASN A 288 37.65 1.99 13.67
CA ASN A 288 37.50 1.76 15.11
C ASN A 288 36.14 1.16 15.51
N ASN A 289 35.24 0.93 14.54
CA ASN A 289 33.90 0.37 14.74
C ASN A 289 33.00 1.14 15.73
N GLN A 290 33.35 2.39 16.05
CA GLN A 290 32.56 3.25 16.91
C GLN A 290 31.37 3.83 16.14
N SER A 291 30.25 4.04 16.83
CA SER A 291 29.10 4.76 16.27
C SER A 291 29.54 6.15 15.82
N ARG A 292 28.95 6.66 14.75
CA ARG A 292 29.16 8.05 14.34
C ARG A 292 28.28 9.05 15.08
N GLY A 293 27.52 8.60 16.08
CA GLY A 293 26.66 9.44 16.91
C GLY A 293 25.33 9.81 16.25
N PHE A 294 24.95 9.10 15.18
CA PHE A 294 23.65 9.24 14.53
C PHE A 294 23.18 7.90 13.97
N GLY A 295 21.89 7.80 13.66
CA GLY A 295 21.26 6.61 13.13
C GLY A 295 20.06 6.96 12.26
N PHE A 296 19.54 5.97 11.57
CA PHE A 296 18.38 6.07 10.71
C PHE A 296 17.32 5.11 11.20
N VAL A 297 16.10 5.61 11.33
CA VAL A 297 14.92 4.79 11.60
C VAL A 297 13.96 4.96 10.44
N ARG A 298 13.66 3.85 9.78
CA ARG A 298 12.67 3.79 8.70
C ARG A 298 11.40 3.16 9.22
N PHE A 299 10.32 3.91 9.20
CA PHE A 299 8.99 3.40 9.45
C PHE A 299 8.36 2.85 8.17
N TYR A 300 7.37 1.98 8.32
CA TYR A 300 6.51 1.57 7.21
C TYR A 300 5.43 2.60 6.87
N SER A 301 5.17 3.60 7.73
CA SER A 301 4.12 4.61 7.57
C SER A 301 4.69 6.03 7.68
N ARG A 302 4.22 6.94 6.81
CA ARG A 302 4.64 8.36 6.84
C ARG A 302 4.30 8.99 8.15
N LYS A 303 3.08 8.74 8.60
CA LYS A 303 2.55 9.35 9.80
C LYS A 303 3.30 8.87 11.02
N ASP A 304 3.63 7.58 11.09
CA ASP A 304 4.40 7.02 12.20
C ASP A 304 5.77 7.68 12.27
N ALA A 305 6.34 7.96 11.10
CA ALA A 305 7.62 8.63 10.94
C ALA A 305 7.54 10.13 11.30
N ASP A 306 6.53 10.84 10.81
CA ASP A 306 6.25 12.25 11.10
C ASP A 306 5.88 12.43 12.60
N TYR A 307 5.12 11.49 13.16
CA TYR A 307 4.75 11.41 14.57
C TYR A 307 5.95 11.13 15.44
N ALA A 308 6.77 10.14 15.07
CA ALA A 308 8.06 9.88 15.72
C ALA A 308 8.94 11.11 15.70
N CYS A 309 9.01 11.84 14.57
CA CYS A 309 9.75 13.11 14.49
C CYS A 309 9.22 14.13 15.50
N SER A 310 7.91 14.38 15.50
CA SER A 310 7.29 15.38 16.39
C SER A 310 7.42 15.05 17.89
N ARG A 311 7.54 13.76 18.25
CA ARG A 311 7.55 13.29 19.64
C ARG A 311 8.92 12.89 20.17
N ALA A 312 9.83 12.47 19.28
CA ALA A 312 11.16 12.00 19.66
C ALA A 312 12.23 13.08 19.50
N ASP A 313 11.98 14.13 18.72
CA ASP A 313 12.83 15.33 18.70
C ASP A 313 12.82 16.01 20.07
N GLY A 314 14.00 16.36 20.59
CA GLY A 314 14.17 16.92 21.94
C GLY A 314 14.12 15.89 23.08
N LYS A 315 13.97 14.60 22.79
CA LYS A 315 13.93 13.56 23.84
C LYS A 315 15.32 13.24 24.37
N GLN A 316 15.45 13.06 25.68
CA GLN A 316 16.71 12.66 26.32
C GLN A 316 16.97 11.15 26.20
N MET A 317 18.21 10.79 25.83
CA MET A 317 18.72 9.43 25.80
C MET A 317 20.16 9.42 26.37
N ASN A 318 20.35 8.78 27.53
CA ASN A 318 21.63 8.73 28.25
C ASN A 318 22.31 10.11 28.39
N GLY A 319 21.54 11.14 28.75
CA GLY A 319 22.04 12.50 28.93
C GLY A 319 22.28 13.30 27.64
N ARG A 320 21.88 12.77 26.47
CA ARG A 320 21.94 13.48 25.19
C ARG A 320 20.54 13.71 24.64
N GLU A 321 20.29 14.92 24.20
CA GLU A 321 19.03 15.31 23.57
C GLU A 321 19.05 14.90 22.09
N LEU A 322 18.14 14.01 21.70
CA LEU A 322 18.05 13.52 20.34
C LEU A 322 17.52 14.60 19.40
N ARG A 323 18.10 14.66 18.20
CA ARG A 323 17.58 15.47 17.10
C ARG A 323 16.99 14.57 16.04
N VAL A 324 15.69 14.67 15.78
CA VAL A 324 14.99 13.83 14.81
C VAL A 324 14.53 14.68 13.64
N SER A 325 14.94 14.32 12.43
CA SER A 325 14.57 15.05 11.22
C SER A 325 14.41 14.10 10.04
N ILE A 326 13.70 14.53 9.00
CA ILE A 326 13.57 13.76 7.77
C ILE A 326 14.97 13.48 7.20
N ALA A 327 15.28 12.21 6.96
CA ALA A 327 16.57 11.84 6.41
C ALA A 327 16.68 12.33 4.96
N LYS A 328 17.62 13.25 4.71
CA LYS A 328 17.95 13.71 3.35
C LYS A 328 18.68 12.64 2.52
N TYR A 329 19.24 11.61 3.16
CA TYR A 329 20.01 10.53 2.54
C TYR A 329 19.65 9.18 3.16
N ARG A 330 19.53 8.13 2.33
CA ARG A 330 19.39 6.73 2.79
C ARG A 330 20.77 6.07 2.97
N ARG A 331 20.79 4.94 3.68
CA ARG A 331 21.97 4.08 3.84
C ARG A 331 22.65 3.83 2.47
N PRO A 332 23.97 4.07 2.33
CA PRO A 332 24.73 3.53 1.19
C PRO A 332 24.64 2.01 1.25
N LEU A 333 24.14 1.37 0.18
CA LEU A 333 24.14 -0.08 0.07
C LEU A 333 25.61 -0.54 0.18
N ASP A 334 25.95 -1.29 1.24
CA ASP A 334 27.26 -1.91 1.36
C ASP A 334 27.39 -2.94 0.23
N GLU A 335 28.35 -2.69 -0.66
CA GLU A 335 28.83 -3.62 -1.67
C GLU A 335 29.39 -4.87 -0.95
N GLY A 336 28.79 -6.04 -1.18
CA GLY A 336 29.55 -7.28 -1.00
C GLY A 336 29.01 -8.37 -0.06
N ARG A 337 27.73 -8.43 0.32
CA ARG A 337 27.16 -9.70 0.84
C ARG A 337 25.78 -10.02 0.30
N ASP A 338 25.72 -11.15 -0.37
CA ASP A 338 24.55 -11.81 -0.95
C ASP A 338 23.39 -11.94 0.06
N ARG A 339 22.49 -10.97 0.04
CA ARG A 339 21.23 -10.89 0.81
C ARG A 339 20.06 -10.56 -0.12
N ASP A 340 20.08 -11.12 -1.33
CA ASP A 340 19.26 -10.71 -2.48
C ASP A 340 17.73 -10.86 -2.21
N SER A 341 17.28 -11.96 -1.59
CA SER A 341 15.84 -12.25 -1.48
C SER A 341 15.06 -11.44 -0.43
N ARG A 342 15.70 -11.08 0.70
CA ARG A 342 15.03 -10.35 1.81
C ARG A 342 15.04 -8.84 1.59
N CYS A 343 16.10 -8.29 1.01
CA CYS A 343 16.18 -6.88 0.64
C CYS A 343 15.23 -6.56 -0.53
N HIS A 344 15.13 -7.46 -1.52
CA HIS A 344 14.18 -7.32 -2.64
C HIS A 344 12.73 -7.24 -2.17
N LEU A 345 12.25 -8.23 -1.41
CA LEU A 345 10.87 -8.20 -0.88
C LEU A 345 10.61 -6.98 0.01
N MET A 346 11.63 -6.49 0.73
CA MET A 346 11.52 -5.33 1.61
C MET A 346 11.44 -4.01 0.83
N VAL A 347 12.19 -3.90 -0.28
CA VAL A 347 12.11 -2.76 -1.22
C VAL A 347 10.79 -2.79 -1.97
N VAL A 348 10.33 -3.97 -2.40
CA VAL A 348 9.03 -4.16 -3.06
C VAL A 348 7.86 -3.88 -2.11
N LYS A 349 7.93 -4.28 -0.84
CA LYS A 349 6.94 -3.88 0.20
C LYS A 349 6.85 -2.37 0.41
N VAL A 350 7.97 -1.66 0.26
CA VAL A 350 8.03 -0.19 0.34
C VAL A 350 7.48 0.45 -0.93
N LEU A 351 7.74 -0.14 -2.09
CA LEU A 351 7.13 0.24 -3.38
C LEU A 351 5.60 0.10 -3.32
N ILE A 352 5.08 -1.00 -2.79
CA ILE A 352 3.64 -1.27 -2.64
C ILE A 352 2.94 -0.17 -1.85
N ARG A 353 3.37 0.11 -0.61
CA ARG A 353 2.76 1.19 0.18
C ARG A 353 2.99 2.59 -0.39
N SER A 354 3.93 2.76 -1.33
CA SER A 354 4.15 4.04 -2.02
C SER A 354 3.30 4.20 -3.28
N ILE A 355 2.96 3.09 -3.95
CA ILE A 355 2.29 3.06 -5.24
C ILE A 355 0.80 2.74 -5.09
N GLU A 356 0.38 1.95 -4.08
CA GLU A 356 -1.02 1.87 -3.60
C GLU A 356 -1.59 3.24 -3.18
N LEU A 357 -0.75 4.29 -3.15
CA LEU A 357 -1.18 5.67 -2.97
C LEU A 357 -1.74 6.31 -4.25
N ALA A 358 -1.58 5.68 -5.41
CA ALA A 358 -2.04 6.16 -6.71
C ALA A 358 -3.01 5.19 -7.44
N VAL A 359 -3.18 3.94 -6.98
CA VAL A 359 -3.87 2.91 -7.77
C VAL A 359 -5.38 3.19 -7.96
N TYR A 360 -6.02 4.10 -7.22
CA TYR A 360 -7.50 4.14 -7.29
C TYR A 360 -8.17 5.49 -7.01
N GLU A 361 -7.87 6.50 -7.81
CA GLU A 361 -8.79 7.63 -8.00
C GLU A 361 -9.56 7.50 -9.33
N ARG A 362 -10.61 6.65 -9.28
CA ARG A 362 -11.80 6.60 -10.16
C ARG A 362 -11.63 6.00 -11.59
N GLU A 363 -11.95 4.71 -11.71
CA GLU A 363 -12.17 3.98 -12.98
C GLU A 363 -13.42 4.44 -13.78
N PRO A 364 -13.39 4.64 -15.11
CA PRO A 364 -14.55 5.02 -15.95
C PRO A 364 -15.40 3.90 -16.58
N TRP A 365 -15.15 2.59 -16.38
CA TRP A 365 -15.79 1.53 -17.19
C TRP A 365 -17.05 0.86 -16.59
N ALA A 366 -17.78 1.56 -15.73
CA ALA A 366 -19.19 1.21 -15.48
C ALA A 366 -20.11 2.13 -16.28
N VAL A 367 -20.29 1.82 -17.57
CA VAL A 367 -21.45 2.29 -18.35
C VAL A 367 -22.71 1.86 -17.65
#